data_AF-A0A961CD01-F1
#
_entry.id   AF-A0A961CD01-F1
#
_cell.length_a   1.000
_cell.length_b   1.000
_cell.length_c   1.000
_cell.angle_alpha   90.00
_cell.angle_beta   90.00
_cell.angle_gamma   90.00
#
_symmetry.space_group_name_H-M   'P 1'
#
loop_
_entity.id
_entity.type
_entity.pdbx_description
1 polymer ?
#
loop_
_entity_poly.entity_id
_entity_poly.type
_entity_poly.pdbx_seq_one_letter_code
_entity_poly.pdbx_strand_id
1 'polypeptide(L)'
;PGDDAQLRRLAAQILSTQLDRSRPLWEEWLIEGLEGDRWAVVAKVHHCMVDGVSGAEMMEVLLDLEPDVAVPPPAPWEPEPGPNDTALVLDALGGLAGQVAHHAGALASVLVHPQRLVADVRTELGALLALRDVASSTPPTPMDGPITPHRRWAWATAELDQIKAIKDALGG
;
A
#
# COMPACT_ATOMS: atom_id res chain seq x y z
N PRO A 1 -28.09 -4.61 2.35
CA PRO A 1 -27.62 -3.94 3.59
C PRO A 1 -28.20 -2.53 3.64
N GLY A 2 -28.91 -2.17 4.71
CA GLY A 2 -29.48 -0.84 4.94
C GLY A 2 -28.63 0.01 5.88
N ASP A 3 -28.10 -0.56 6.97
CA ASP A 3 -27.34 0.18 7.98
C ASP A 3 -25.80 -0.01 7.87
N ASP A 4 -25.04 0.88 8.51
CA ASP A 4 -23.56 0.84 8.54
C ASP A 4 -23.00 -0.44 9.18
N ALA A 5 -23.74 -1.09 10.09
CA ALA A 5 -23.31 -2.35 10.70
C ALA A 5 -23.44 -3.52 9.70
N GLN A 6 -24.49 -3.52 8.89
CA GLN A 6 -24.70 -4.47 7.81
C GLN A 6 -23.67 -4.24 6.69
N LEU A 7 -23.37 -2.99 6.33
CA LEU A 7 -22.32 -2.67 5.37
C LEU A 7 -20.95 -3.18 5.85
N ARG A 8 -20.58 -2.93 7.11
CA ARG A 8 -19.33 -3.46 7.69
C ARG A 8 -19.24 -4.98 7.67
N ARG A 9 -20.35 -5.67 7.96
CA ARG A 9 -20.40 -7.14 7.89
C ARG A 9 -20.22 -7.65 6.46
N LEU A 10 -20.85 -7.00 5.49
CA LEU A 10 -20.70 -7.35 4.07
C LEU A 10 -19.27 -7.10 3.58
N ALA A 11 -18.70 -5.93 3.86
CA ALA A 11 -17.32 -5.62 3.52
C ALA A 11 -16.34 -6.63 4.14
N ALA A 12 -16.54 -6.99 5.42
CA ALA A 12 -15.75 -8.01 6.09
C ALA A 12 -15.82 -9.37 5.39
N GLN A 13 -17.00 -9.79 4.91
CA GLN A 13 -17.16 -11.05 4.17
C GLN A 13 -16.43 -10.99 2.81
N ILE A 14 -16.63 -9.91 2.05
CA ILE A 14 -16.00 -9.71 0.74
C ILE A 14 -14.47 -9.74 0.85
N LEU A 15 -13.92 -9.02 1.83
CA LEU A 15 -12.47 -8.87 2.06
C LEU A 15 -11.84 -10.09 2.76
N SER A 16 -12.64 -10.99 3.34
CA SER A 16 -12.16 -12.26 3.92
C SER A 16 -11.95 -13.34 2.86
N THR A 17 -12.72 -13.30 1.77
CA THR A 17 -12.66 -14.32 0.72
C THR A 17 -11.47 -14.08 -0.21
N GLN A 18 -10.63 -15.10 -0.35
CA GLN A 18 -9.49 -15.06 -1.27
C GLN A 18 -9.95 -14.91 -2.71
N LEU A 19 -9.24 -14.07 -3.48
CA LEU A 19 -9.45 -13.91 -4.92
C LEU A 19 -9.13 -15.23 -5.65
N ASP A 20 -9.96 -15.55 -6.65
CA ASP A 20 -9.71 -16.67 -7.54
C ASP A 20 -8.51 -16.37 -8.45
N ARG A 21 -7.44 -17.15 -8.30
CA ARG A 21 -6.19 -16.99 -9.06
C ARG A 21 -6.27 -17.40 -10.52
N SER A 22 -7.40 -17.97 -10.95
CA SER A 22 -7.68 -18.26 -12.36
C SER A 22 -8.26 -17.07 -13.12
N ARG A 23 -8.55 -15.96 -12.43
CA ARG A 23 -9.13 -14.73 -12.98
C ARG A 23 -8.23 -13.53 -12.66
N PRO A 24 -8.47 -12.35 -13.26
CA PRO A 24 -7.80 -11.13 -12.82
C PRO A 24 -7.94 -10.96 -11.30
N LEU A 25 -6.84 -10.64 -10.63
CA LEU A 25 -6.75 -10.63 -9.17
C LEU A 25 -7.32 -9.34 -8.57
N TRP A 26 -8.51 -8.95 -9.01
CA TRP A 26 -9.27 -7.83 -8.49
C TRP A 26 -10.78 -8.10 -8.56
N GLU A 27 -11.53 -7.48 -7.66
CA GLU A 27 -12.99 -7.47 -7.64
C GLU A 27 -13.48 -6.08 -7.23
N GLU A 28 -14.60 -5.65 -7.79
CA GLU A 28 -15.27 -4.41 -7.41
C GLU A 28 -16.77 -4.70 -7.17
N TRP A 29 -17.27 -4.25 -6.04
CA TRP A 29 -18.63 -4.55 -5.58
C TRP A 29 -19.41 -3.26 -5.36
N LEU A 30 -20.41 -2.99 -6.20
CA LEU A 30 -21.39 -1.93 -5.98
C LEU A 30 -22.47 -2.41 -5.01
N ILE A 31 -22.64 -1.68 -3.91
CA ILE A 31 -23.58 -1.98 -2.83
C ILE A 31 -24.64 -0.89 -2.80
N GLU A 32 -25.86 -1.27 -3.14
CA GLU A 32 -27.01 -0.39 -3.19
C GLU A 32 -27.96 -0.60 -1.98
N GLY A 33 -28.90 0.34 -1.80
CA GLY A 33 -29.96 0.24 -0.80
C GLY A 33 -29.53 0.57 0.63
N LEU A 34 -28.47 1.37 0.79
CA LEU A 34 -28.09 1.90 2.10
C LEU A 34 -29.05 3.03 2.52
N GLU A 35 -29.23 3.19 3.82
CA GLU A 35 -30.02 4.27 4.40
C GLU A 35 -29.49 5.65 3.98
N GLY A 36 -30.43 6.57 3.73
CA GLY A 36 -30.12 7.93 3.30
C GLY A 36 -29.81 8.08 1.81
N ASP A 37 -30.35 7.19 0.96
CA ASP A 37 -30.12 7.18 -0.49
C ASP A 37 -28.63 7.05 -0.84
N ARG A 38 -27.92 6.25 -0.04
CA ARG A 38 -26.48 6.03 -0.17
C ARG A 38 -26.22 4.72 -0.92
N TRP A 39 -25.04 4.66 -1.52
CA TRP A 39 -24.42 3.46 -2.06
C TRP A 39 -22.97 3.40 -1.61
N ALA A 40 -22.34 2.23 -1.76
CA ALA A 40 -20.93 2.05 -1.46
C ALA A 40 -20.25 1.18 -2.51
N VAL A 41 -18.96 1.38 -2.71
CA VAL A 41 -18.11 0.50 -3.50
C VAL A 41 -17.09 -0.17 -2.59
N VAL A 42 -16.95 -1.50 -2.72
CA VAL A 42 -15.87 -2.26 -2.09
C VAL A 42 -14.96 -2.80 -3.18
N ALA A 43 -13.77 -2.21 -3.27
CA ALA A 43 -12.70 -2.67 -4.15
C ALA A 43 -11.76 -3.61 -3.38
N LYS A 44 -11.41 -4.74 -4.00
CA LYS A 44 -10.46 -5.72 -3.47
C LYS A 44 -9.46 -6.07 -4.55
N VAL A 45 -8.19 -5.76 -4.34
CA VAL A 45 -7.11 -6.04 -5.28
C VAL A 45 -5.97 -6.79 -4.60
N HIS A 46 -5.36 -7.72 -5.33
CA HIS A 46 -4.19 -8.45 -4.82
C HIS A 46 -2.94 -7.57 -4.88
N HIS A 47 -2.13 -7.58 -3.82
CA HIS A 47 -0.95 -6.71 -3.65
C HIS A 47 0.17 -6.95 -4.70
N CYS A 48 0.06 -8.00 -5.52
CA CYS A 48 0.99 -8.19 -6.64
C CYS A 48 0.64 -7.33 -7.86
N MET A 49 -0.59 -6.80 -7.93
CA MET A 49 -1.04 -5.90 -8.99
C MET A 49 -0.85 -4.44 -8.62
N VAL A 50 -0.90 -4.14 -7.32
CA VAL A 50 -1.01 -2.78 -6.78
C VAL A 50 -0.22 -2.73 -5.49
N ASP A 51 0.75 -1.82 -5.39
CA ASP A 51 1.42 -1.52 -4.13
C ASP A 51 0.61 -0.49 -3.30
N GLY A 52 1.00 -0.28 -2.04
CA GLY A 52 0.25 0.57 -1.12
C GLY A 52 0.12 2.04 -1.56
N VAL A 53 1.00 2.53 -2.45
CA VAL A 53 0.93 3.88 -3.02
C VAL A 53 -0.09 3.92 -4.14
N SER A 54 -0.08 2.91 -5.02
CA SER A 54 -1.02 2.78 -6.14
C SER A 54 -2.49 2.65 -5.72
N GLY A 55 -2.77 2.23 -4.49
CA GLY A 55 -4.13 2.17 -3.94
C GLY A 55 -4.82 3.54 -3.84
N ALA A 56 -4.07 4.58 -3.43
CA ALA A 56 -4.60 5.94 -3.34
C ALA A 56 -4.75 6.58 -4.73
N GLU A 57 -3.79 6.33 -5.62
CA GLU A 57 -3.81 6.80 -7.02
C GLU A 57 -5.04 6.29 -7.76
N MET A 58 -5.48 5.04 -7.52
CA MET A 58 -6.73 4.54 -8.09
C MET A 58 -7.96 5.35 -7.66
N MET A 59 -7.99 5.85 -6.42
CA MET A 59 -9.09 6.69 -5.96
C MET A 59 -9.06 8.07 -6.65
N GLU A 60 -7.88 8.62 -6.93
CA GLU A 60 -7.73 9.86 -7.70
C GLU A 60 -8.18 9.71 -9.17
N VAL A 61 -8.05 8.51 -9.74
CA VAL A 61 -8.56 8.22 -11.09
C VAL A 61 -10.09 8.06 -11.09
N LEU A 62 -10.66 7.51 -10.02
CA LEU A 62 -12.09 7.21 -9.92
C LEU A 62 -12.93 8.41 -9.44
N LEU A 63 -12.35 9.30 -8.63
CA LEU A 63 -13.05 10.41 -8.00
C LEU A 63 -12.45 11.75 -8.39
N ASP A 64 -13.32 12.71 -8.67
CA ASP A 64 -12.98 14.11 -8.81
C ASP A 64 -13.23 14.88 -7.51
N LEU A 65 -12.54 16.00 -7.33
CA LEU A 65 -12.76 16.91 -6.20
C LEU A 65 -14.08 17.70 -6.32
N GLU A 66 -14.60 17.81 -7.55
CA GLU A 66 -15.84 18.50 -7.86
C GLU A 66 -16.86 17.51 -8.46
N PRO A 67 -18.15 17.64 -8.15
CA PRO A 67 -19.16 16.69 -8.60
C PRO A 67 -19.44 16.72 -10.11
N ASP A 68 -19.22 17.85 -10.77
CA ASP A 68 -19.58 18.08 -12.18
C ASP A 68 -18.34 18.34 -13.06
N VAL A 69 -17.36 17.43 -12.98
CA VAL A 69 -16.19 17.48 -13.88
C VAL A 69 -16.52 16.81 -15.22
N ALA A 70 -16.13 17.45 -16.32
CA ALA A 70 -16.30 16.89 -17.65
C ALA A 70 -15.40 15.66 -17.83
N VAL A 71 -16.00 14.48 -17.93
CA VAL A 71 -15.27 13.24 -18.17
C VAL A 71 -14.73 13.23 -19.61
N PRO A 72 -13.41 13.21 -19.83
CA PRO A 72 -12.86 13.13 -21.18
C PRO A 72 -13.25 11.78 -21.80
N PRO A 73 -13.39 11.70 -23.15
CA PRO A 73 -13.63 10.43 -23.80
C PRO A 73 -12.48 9.46 -23.47
N PRO A 74 -12.79 8.17 -23.22
CA PRO A 74 -11.76 7.20 -22.87
C PRO A 74 -10.74 7.12 -24.00
N ALA A 75 -9.46 7.24 -23.64
CA ALA A 75 -8.38 7.01 -24.58
C ALA A 75 -8.37 5.52 -24.98
N PRO A 76 -8.06 5.18 -26.25
CA PRO A 76 -7.81 3.80 -26.63
C PRO A 76 -6.69 3.23 -25.76
N TRP A 77 -6.97 2.16 -25.02
CA TRP A 77 -5.96 1.44 -24.26
C TRP A 77 -5.38 0.33 -25.12
N GLU A 78 -4.11 0.47 -25.49
CA GLU A 78 -3.33 -0.61 -26.09
C GLU A 78 -2.44 -1.21 -25.00
N PRO A 79 -2.61 -2.50 -24.65
CA PRO A 79 -1.74 -3.14 -23.68
C PRO A 79 -0.31 -3.15 -24.20
N GLU A 80 0.65 -2.86 -23.32
CA GLU A 80 2.04 -3.11 -23.63
C GLU A 80 2.24 -4.61 -23.95
N PRO A 81 3.03 -4.95 -24.98
CA PRO A 81 3.39 -6.33 -25.22
C PRO A 81 4.01 -6.93 -23.96
N GLY A 82 3.55 -8.11 -23.57
CA GLY A 82 4.16 -8.84 -22.46
C GLY A 82 5.66 -9.00 -22.67
N PRO A 83 6.47 -8.97 -21.60
CA PRO A 83 7.91 -9.09 -21.73
C PRO A 83 8.24 -10.45 -22.38
N ASN A 84 9.12 -10.43 -23.38
CA ASN A 84 9.60 -11.66 -23.99
C ASN A 84 10.67 -12.31 -23.10
N ASP A 85 10.81 -13.64 -23.17
CA ASP A 85 11.75 -14.41 -22.33
C ASP A 85 13.19 -13.85 -22.40
N THR A 86 13.62 -13.42 -23.59
CA THR A 86 14.96 -12.85 -23.78
C THR A 86 15.14 -11.50 -23.10
N ALA A 87 14.12 -10.65 -23.08
CA ALA A 87 14.13 -9.35 -22.43
C ALA A 87 14.18 -9.53 -20.91
N LEU A 88 13.43 -10.50 -20.37
CA LEU A 88 13.51 -10.86 -18.95
C LEU A 88 14.91 -11.32 -18.54
N VAL A 89 15.56 -12.16 -19.37
CA VAL A 89 16.93 -12.62 -19.10
C VAL A 89 17.93 -11.46 -19.16
N LEU A 90 17.84 -10.60 -20.17
CA LEU A 90 18.74 -9.45 -20.31
C LEU A 90 18.56 -8.45 -19.17
N ASP A 91 17.32 -8.21 -18.75
CA ASP A 91 17.00 -7.32 -17.65
C ASP A 91 17.53 -7.89 -16.32
N ALA A 92 17.34 -9.19 -16.07
CA ALA A 92 17.91 -9.86 -14.90
C ALA A 92 19.45 -9.79 -14.86
N LEU A 93 20.11 -9.99 -16.01
CA LEU A 93 21.57 -9.85 -16.12
C LEU A 93 22.04 -8.40 -15.92
N GLY A 94 21.31 -7.44 -16.46
CA GLY A 94 21.56 -6.01 -16.26
C GLY A 94 21.42 -5.60 -14.79
N GLY A 95 20.37 -6.08 -14.12
CA GLY A 95 20.15 -5.89 -12.69
C GLY A 95 21.28 -6.48 -11.85
N LEU A 96 21.71 -7.71 -12.16
CA LEU A 96 22.84 -8.34 -11.47
C LEU A 96 24.15 -7.55 -11.66
N ALA A 97 24.43 -7.12 -12.89
CA ALA A 97 25.61 -6.31 -13.19
C ALA A 97 25.57 -4.96 -12.44
N GLY A 98 24.40 -4.32 -12.37
CA GLY A 98 24.18 -3.10 -11.60
C GLY A 98 24.44 -3.29 -10.11
N GLN A 99 23.97 -4.40 -9.51
CA GLN A 99 24.23 -4.74 -8.11
C GLN A 99 25.72 -4.97 -7.85
N VAL A 100 26.40 -5.73 -8.71
CA VAL A 100 27.85 -5.96 -8.59
C VAL A 100 28.63 -4.65 -8.69
N ALA A 101 28.28 -3.78 -9.63
CA ALA A 101 28.90 -2.47 -9.78
C ALA A 101 28.66 -1.58 -8.55
N HIS A 102 27.44 -1.59 -8.00
CA HIS A 102 27.10 -0.85 -6.78
C HIS A 102 27.94 -1.33 -5.58
N HIS A 103 28.02 -2.65 -5.35
CA HIS A 103 28.81 -3.21 -4.25
C HIS A 103 30.32 -3.00 -4.43
N ALA A 104 30.84 -3.09 -5.66
CA ALA A 104 32.23 -2.78 -5.95
C ALA A 104 32.54 -1.29 -5.69
N GLY A 105 31.64 -0.38 -6.09
CA GLY A 105 31.74 1.05 -5.81
C GLY A 105 31.69 1.35 -4.31
N ALA A 106 30.80 0.70 -3.57
CA ALA A 106 30.72 0.82 -2.12
C ALA A 106 32.04 0.38 -1.45
N LEU A 107 32.56 -0.80 -1.78
CA LEU A 107 33.83 -1.31 -1.25
C LEU A 107 35.03 -0.41 -1.61
N ALA A 108 35.08 0.09 -2.84
CA ALA A 108 36.12 1.04 -3.25
C ALA A 108 36.00 2.37 -2.48
N SER A 109 34.79 2.85 -2.23
CA SER A 109 34.57 4.09 -1.48
C SER A 109 35.04 3.99 -0.02
N VAL A 110 34.97 2.79 0.59
CA VAL A 110 35.46 2.52 1.95
C VAL A 110 36.97 2.64 2.05
N LEU A 111 37.70 2.18 1.02
CA LEU A 111 39.16 2.30 0.94
C LEU A 111 39.62 3.76 0.77
N VAL A 112 38.84 4.58 0.06
CA VAL A 112 39.21 5.98 -0.23
C VAL A 112 38.71 6.95 0.86
N HIS A 113 37.59 6.64 1.52
CA HIS A 113 36.96 7.53 2.51
C HIS A 113 36.53 6.76 3.78
N PRO A 114 37.47 6.33 4.63
CA PRO A 114 37.16 5.54 5.83
C PRO A 114 36.25 6.28 6.83
N GLN A 115 36.30 7.62 6.87
CA GLN A 115 35.36 8.42 7.68
C GLN A 115 33.89 8.29 7.27
N ARG A 116 33.57 7.94 6.02
CA ARG A 116 32.18 7.70 5.58
C ARG A 116 31.63 6.40 6.15
N LEU A 117 32.46 5.35 6.23
CA LEU A 117 32.08 4.08 6.85
C LEU A 117 31.63 4.28 8.31
N VAL A 118 32.35 5.12 9.08
CA VAL A 118 31.98 5.42 10.47
C VAL A 118 30.64 6.17 10.55
N ALA A 119 30.39 7.10 9.63
CA ALA A 119 29.13 7.84 9.57
C ALA A 119 27.95 6.92 9.18
N ASP A 120 28.15 6.03 8.22
CA ASP A 120 27.15 5.08 7.74
C ASP A 120 26.80 4.07 8.84
N VAL A 121 27.81 3.46 9.47
CA VAL A 121 27.62 2.54 10.61
C VAL A 121 26.90 3.23 11.77
N ARG A 122 27.22 4.49 12.07
CA ARG A 122 26.52 5.24 13.12
C ARG A 122 25.06 5.48 12.75
N THR A 123 24.78 5.76 11.48
CA THR A 123 23.42 5.99 10.97
C THR A 123 22.60 4.70 11.02
N GLU A 124 23.17 3.58 10.57
CA GLU A 124 22.56 2.25 10.65
C GLU A 124 22.29 1.83 12.09
N LEU A 125 23.27 2.00 12.99
CA LEU A 125 23.11 1.68 14.39
C LEU A 125 22.04 2.57 15.04
N GLY A 126 21.99 3.86 14.68
CA GLY A 126 20.94 4.78 15.12
C GLY A 126 19.56 4.36 14.63
N ALA A 127 19.43 3.93 13.38
CA ALA A 127 18.18 3.43 12.81
C ALA A 127 17.73 2.12 13.47
N LEU A 128 18.64 1.19 13.74
CA LEU A 128 18.36 -0.04 14.48
C LEU A 128 17.91 0.24 15.92
N LEU A 129 18.55 1.21 16.59
CA LEU A 129 18.14 1.65 17.92
C LEU A 129 16.77 2.35 17.90
N ALA A 130 16.48 3.17 16.89
CA ALA A 130 15.16 3.76 16.71
C ALA A 130 14.08 2.70 16.46
N LEU A 131 14.37 1.67 15.65
CA LEU A 131 13.50 0.51 15.46
C LEU A 131 13.29 -0.26 16.77
N ARG A 132 14.30 -0.34 17.65
CA ARG A 132 14.15 -0.94 18.99
C ARG A 132 13.18 -0.15 19.85
N ASP A 133 13.22 1.18 19.79
CA ASP A 133 12.32 2.02 20.57
C ASP A 133 10.88 1.97 20.00
N VAL A 134 10.71 1.87 18.68
CA VAL A 134 9.41 1.57 18.04
C VAL A 134 8.93 0.15 18.39
N ALA A 135 9.84 -0.82 18.46
CA ALA A 135 9.56 -2.20 18.85
C ALA A 135 9.45 -2.37 20.38
N SER A 136 9.69 -1.31 21.17
CA SER A 136 9.57 -1.41 22.62
C SER A 136 8.10 -1.61 22.99
N SER A 137 7.86 -2.74 23.65
CA SER A 137 6.58 -3.39 23.94
C SER A 137 5.35 -2.48 23.98
N THR A 138 4.65 -2.42 22.85
CA THR A 138 3.22 -2.10 22.90
C THR A 138 2.55 -3.19 23.75
N PRO A 139 1.72 -2.84 24.76
CA PRO A 139 1.03 -3.84 25.57
C PRO A 139 0.24 -4.78 24.67
N PRO A 140 0.24 -6.10 24.92
CA PRO A 140 -0.48 -7.04 24.07
C PRO A 140 -1.96 -6.66 24.03
N THR A 141 -2.42 -6.36 22.82
CA THR A 141 -3.79 -6.01 22.50
C THR A 141 -4.54 -7.25 22.02
N PRO A 142 -5.89 -7.23 22.03
CA PRO A 142 -6.69 -8.26 21.38
C PRO A 142 -6.42 -8.41 19.87
N MET A 143 -5.68 -7.49 19.25
CA MET A 143 -5.30 -7.55 17.83
C MET A 143 -4.00 -8.33 17.59
N ASP A 144 -3.22 -8.64 18.63
CA ASP A 144 -1.90 -9.30 18.50
C ASP A 144 -2.00 -10.84 18.33
N GLY A 145 -3.13 -11.30 17.79
CA GLY A 145 -3.39 -12.72 17.51
C GLY A 145 -2.96 -13.15 16.11
N PRO A 146 -2.96 -14.47 15.83
CA PRO A 146 -2.68 -14.97 14.49
C PRO A 146 -3.71 -14.45 13.49
N ILE A 147 -3.24 -14.04 12.31
CA ILE A 147 -4.10 -13.57 11.22
C ILE A 147 -4.88 -14.78 10.67
N THR A 148 -6.17 -14.84 10.95
CA THR A 148 -7.09 -15.86 10.41
C THR A 148 -7.70 -15.40 9.08
N PRO A 149 -8.51 -16.19 8.36
CA PRO A 149 -9.31 -15.69 7.23
C PRO A 149 -10.45 -14.76 7.64
N HIS A 150 -10.84 -14.75 8.92
CA HIS A 150 -11.94 -13.92 9.40
C HIS A 150 -11.49 -12.48 9.56
N ARG A 151 -12.11 -11.56 8.82
CA ARG A 151 -11.93 -10.12 8.99
C ARG A 151 -13.11 -9.54 9.77
N ARG A 152 -12.84 -8.49 10.55
CA ARG A 152 -13.84 -7.57 11.07
C ARG A 152 -13.49 -6.18 10.57
N TRP A 153 -14.49 -5.47 10.06
CA TRP A 153 -14.29 -4.12 9.54
C TRP A 153 -14.97 -3.10 10.46
N ALA A 154 -14.25 -2.05 10.80
CA ALA A 154 -14.73 -0.91 11.54
C ALA A 154 -14.04 0.35 11.02
N TRP A 155 -14.76 1.46 11.03
CA TRP A 155 -14.21 2.78 10.71
C TRP A 155 -14.62 3.75 11.81
N ALA A 156 -13.84 4.81 11.95
CA ALA A 156 -14.19 5.98 12.74
C ALA A 156 -14.19 7.19 11.83
N THR A 157 -15.11 8.11 12.07
CA THR A 157 -15.13 9.42 11.43
C THR A 157 -14.40 10.41 12.33
N ALA A 158 -13.55 11.22 11.73
CA ALA A 158 -12.80 12.26 12.42
C ALA A 158 -12.58 13.45 11.48
N GLU A 159 -12.50 14.64 12.07
CA GLU A 159 -12.18 15.86 11.33
C GLU A 159 -10.68 15.89 11.01
N LEU A 160 -10.35 16.09 9.74
CA LEU A 160 -8.94 16.11 9.28
C LEU A 160 -8.13 17.20 10.00
N ASP A 161 -8.75 18.34 10.29
CA ASP A 161 -8.10 19.45 10.98
C ASP A 161 -7.71 19.09 12.43
N GLN A 162 -8.54 18.30 13.11
CA GLN A 162 -8.20 17.78 14.44
C GLN A 162 -7.00 16.82 14.37
N ILE A 163 -6.98 15.93 13.37
CA ILE A 163 -5.86 14.99 13.18
C ILE A 163 -4.55 15.78 12.95
N LYS A 164 -4.58 16.80 12.10
CA LYS A 164 -3.42 17.66 11.82
C LYS A 164 -2.94 18.40 13.08
N ALA A 165 -3.86 18.96 13.86
CA ALA A 165 -3.53 19.66 15.09
C ALA A 165 -2.84 18.74 16.11
N ILE A 166 -3.29 17.48 16.23
CA ILE A 166 -2.65 16.48 17.10
C ILE A 166 -1.24 16.14 16.60
N LYS A 167 -1.09 15.88 15.30
CA LYS A 167 0.21 15.59 14.66
C LYS A 167 1.22 16.72 14.93
N ASP A 168 0.80 17.97 14.72
CA ASP A 168 1.66 19.14 14.92
C ASP A 168 2.03 19.34 16.40
N ALA A 169 1.12 19.01 17.32
CA ALA A 169 1.36 19.11 18.77
C ALA A 169 2.30 18.01 19.31
N LEU A 170 2.24 16.80 18.74
CA LEU A 170 2.96 15.62 19.25
C LEU A 170 4.22 15.25 18.44
N GLY A 171 4.46 15.91 17.30
CA GLY A 171 5.72 15.78 16.55
C GLY A 171 5.78 14.65 15.53
N GLY A 172 4.63 14.06 15.15
CA GLY A 172 4.54 13.04 14.10
C GLY A 172 3.93 11.74 14.58
#